data_AF-K5W2F4-F1
#
_entry.id   AF-K5W2F4-F1
#
_cell.length_a   1.000
_cell.length_b   1.000
_cell.length_c   1.000
_cell.angle_alpha   90.00
_cell.angle_beta   90.00
_cell.angle_gamma   90.00
#
_symmetry.space_group_name_H-M   'P 1'
#
loop_
_entity.id
_entity.type
_entity.pdbx_description
1 polymer ?
#
loop_
_entity_poly.entity_id
_entity_poly.type
_entity_poly.pdbx_seq_one_letter_code
_entity_poly.pdbx_strand_id
1 'polypeptide(L)'
;MDGALDPWMKSLSDTLLELFPLPSGLEIKPDVILEPRVSIIEGEPAALWPDTGLFKGYHTATVSSNTRITAPDWYQDVRHFDLDFDEDLDYSPGDIAVIEPEACATDVDAFLQCVGWLDEADKSFAVKHVLPDQSLPTRLPRSLTLRTLFMRYLDINSVPRRSFFALLRHFTPNEFEREKLDEFLSPEGADDLYDYCQSVRRTIREVFEEFRSAKVPKEYLFDLFPPLRPREFSIASSALRNPWRIQLCVAIVKYKTKLKIPRRGVATTYLAALQPGDKLQIRLKKGIIVLPPDKATPVICIGPGTGIAPMRALIEERVARGAKANTLYQGCRSATKDQHYRTEFAALAGDGDKHLEYRVACSRDGPPGVKRMYVQDLIAADAERIWELVGVQGAHVYISGSSNKMPAGVKAAVQGALEQYGQKTEAEAKEFVANMEREGKLIEDCWD
;
A
#
# COMPACT_ATOMS: atom_id res chain seq x y z
N MET A 1 9.27 2.31 19.68
CA MET A 1 7.94 2.33 20.33
C MET A 1 7.96 1.53 21.62
N ASP A 2 8.65 0.40 21.69
CA ASP A 2 8.59 -0.50 22.86
C ASP A 2 9.26 0.05 24.14
N GLY A 3 10.32 0.88 24.04
CA GLY A 3 11.03 1.40 25.22
C GLY A 3 10.20 2.30 26.16
N ALA A 4 9.10 2.88 25.69
CA ALA A 4 8.14 3.61 26.54
C ALA A 4 6.90 2.77 26.89
N LEU A 5 6.62 1.72 26.11
CA LEU A 5 5.45 0.87 26.30
C LEU A 5 5.65 -0.08 27.49
N ASP A 6 6.82 -0.73 27.61
CA ASP A 6 7.08 -1.69 28.69
C ASP A 6 7.00 -1.03 30.10
N PRO A 7 7.62 0.15 30.34
CA PRO A 7 7.45 0.87 31.61
C PRO A 7 6.00 1.31 31.85
N TRP A 8 5.30 1.73 30.80
CA TRP A 8 3.91 2.15 30.90
C TRP A 8 2.98 0.97 31.21
N MET A 9 3.16 -0.18 30.55
CA MET A 9 2.40 -1.41 30.81
C MET A 9 2.63 -1.88 32.24
N LYS A 10 3.89 -1.87 32.71
CA LYS A 10 4.19 -2.20 34.10
C LYS A 10 3.47 -1.26 35.07
N SER A 11 3.60 0.05 34.88
CA SER A 11 2.92 1.04 35.72
C SER A 11 1.40 0.86 35.71
N LEU A 12 0.81 0.57 34.55
CA LEU A 12 -0.61 0.31 34.41
C LEU A 12 -1.00 -0.97 35.16
N SER A 13 -0.28 -2.07 34.97
CA SER A 13 -0.54 -3.33 35.67
C SER A 13 -0.43 -3.19 37.19
N ASP A 14 0.60 -2.50 37.68
CA ASP A 14 0.79 -2.24 39.10
C ASP A 14 -0.40 -1.42 39.65
N THR A 15 -0.79 -0.35 38.95
CA THR A 15 -1.94 0.49 39.33
C THR A 15 -3.26 -0.30 39.30
N LEU A 16 -3.46 -1.16 38.30
CA LEU A 16 -4.66 -2.00 38.20
C LEU A 16 -4.71 -3.03 39.33
N LEU A 17 -3.57 -3.60 39.74
CA LEU A 17 -3.51 -4.55 40.86
C LEU A 17 -3.76 -3.87 42.21
N GLU A 18 -3.37 -2.60 42.36
CA GLU A 18 -3.71 -1.80 43.54
C GLU A 18 -5.22 -1.50 43.60
N LEU A 19 -5.83 -1.12 42.47
CA LEU A 19 -7.26 -0.79 42.39
C LEU A 19 -8.16 -2.02 42.41
N PHE A 20 -7.70 -3.12 41.83
CA PHE A 20 -8.44 -4.37 41.65
C PHE A 20 -7.52 -5.57 41.99
N PRO A 21 -7.33 -5.86 43.30
CA PRO A 21 -6.49 -6.97 43.74
C PRO A 21 -6.97 -8.31 43.19
N LEU A 22 -6.04 -9.22 42.95
CA LEU A 22 -6.37 -10.58 42.50
C LEU A 22 -7.22 -11.31 43.55
N PRO A 23 -8.21 -12.11 43.12
CA PRO A 23 -8.91 -13.02 44.01
C PRO A 23 -7.95 -13.95 44.76
N SER A 24 -8.32 -14.36 45.97
CA SER A 24 -7.49 -15.26 46.79
C SER A 24 -7.15 -16.55 46.04
N GLY A 25 -5.86 -16.91 46.02
CA GLY A 25 -5.35 -18.11 45.36
C GLY A 25 -4.99 -17.96 43.87
N LEU A 26 -5.13 -16.76 43.30
CA LEU A 26 -4.64 -16.45 41.96
C LEU A 26 -3.30 -15.72 42.01
N GLU A 27 -2.35 -16.18 41.22
CA GLU A 27 -1.03 -15.57 41.03
C GLU A 27 -0.79 -15.29 39.55
N ILE A 28 -0.16 -14.14 39.25
CA ILE A 28 0.31 -13.85 37.89
C ILE A 28 1.58 -14.66 37.69
N LYS A 29 1.49 -15.68 36.82
CA LYS A 29 2.66 -16.48 36.46
C LYS A 29 3.47 -15.71 35.40
N PRO A 30 4.74 -15.36 35.68
CA PRO A 30 5.61 -14.87 34.63
C PRO A 30 5.85 -16.01 33.64
N ASP A 31 5.96 -15.67 32.36
CA ASP A 31 6.47 -16.58 31.33
C ASP A 31 5.58 -17.81 31.01
N VAL A 32 4.26 -17.60 30.93
CA VAL A 32 3.32 -18.64 30.48
C VAL A 32 2.99 -18.44 29.00
N ILE A 33 3.04 -19.53 28.24
CA ILE A 33 2.50 -19.56 26.89
C ILE A 33 0.97 -19.42 26.93
N LEU A 34 0.45 -18.39 26.27
CA LEU A 34 -0.98 -18.15 26.20
C LEU A 34 -1.68 -19.23 25.36
N GLU A 35 -2.97 -19.43 25.61
CA GLU A 35 -3.80 -20.30 24.77
C GLU A 35 -3.80 -19.79 23.32
N PRO A 36 -3.67 -20.67 22.32
CA PRO A 36 -3.68 -20.25 20.91
C PRO A 36 -5.05 -19.71 20.51
N ARG A 37 -5.08 -18.82 19.51
CA ARG A 37 -6.35 -18.26 18.98
C ARG A 37 -7.26 -19.31 18.41
N VAL A 38 -6.71 -20.40 17.88
CA VAL A 38 -7.45 -21.45 17.20
C VAL A 38 -7.06 -22.83 17.68
N SER A 39 -7.97 -23.78 17.49
CA SER A 39 -7.66 -25.21 17.50
C SER A 39 -7.72 -25.76 16.07
N ILE A 40 -6.86 -26.74 15.78
CA ILE A 40 -6.80 -27.41 14.48
C ILE A 40 -7.65 -28.68 14.52
N ILE A 41 -8.47 -28.89 13.49
CA ILE A 41 -9.27 -30.10 13.31
C ILE A 41 -8.75 -30.81 12.06
N GLU A 42 -8.11 -31.95 12.25
CA GLU A 42 -7.58 -32.78 11.15
C GLU A 42 -8.68 -33.64 10.52
N GLY A 43 -8.59 -33.89 9.20
CA GLY A 43 -9.29 -35.02 8.60
C GLY A 43 -10.75 -34.83 8.16
N GLU A 44 -11.33 -33.62 8.19
CA GLU A 44 -12.59 -33.37 7.48
C GLU A 44 -12.35 -32.82 6.06
N PRO A 45 -12.64 -33.59 5.00
CA PRO A 45 -12.85 -33.03 3.68
C PRO A 45 -14.27 -32.45 3.66
N ALA A 46 -14.45 -31.23 4.15
CA ALA A 46 -15.61 -30.48 3.71
C ALA A 46 -15.37 -30.25 2.22
N ALA A 47 -16.23 -30.85 1.38
CA ALA A 47 -16.20 -30.75 -0.07
C ALA A 47 -15.68 -29.38 -0.50
N LEU A 48 -14.75 -29.36 -1.47
CA LEU A 48 -14.44 -28.15 -2.23
C LEU A 48 -15.79 -27.64 -2.73
N TRP A 49 -16.40 -26.70 -2.00
CA TRP A 49 -17.40 -25.87 -2.64
C TRP A 49 -16.65 -25.28 -3.83
N PRO A 50 -17.27 -25.28 -5.02
CA PRO A 50 -16.70 -24.48 -6.07
C PRO A 50 -16.53 -23.08 -5.49
N ASP A 51 -15.44 -22.45 -5.91
CA ASP A 51 -15.09 -21.06 -5.68
C ASP A 51 -16.20 -20.16 -6.25
N THR A 52 -17.39 -20.27 -5.69
CA THR A 52 -18.65 -19.71 -6.14
C THR A 52 -19.26 -18.99 -4.97
N GLY A 53 -18.63 -17.89 -4.65
CA GLY A 53 -19.36 -16.74 -4.16
C GLY A 53 -18.56 -15.57 -4.62
N LEU A 54 -19.05 -14.83 -5.62
CA LEU A 54 -18.73 -13.40 -5.69
C LEU A 54 -18.91 -12.87 -4.26
N PHE A 55 -17.80 -12.69 -3.56
CA PHE A 55 -17.81 -12.24 -2.19
C PHE A 55 -18.48 -10.87 -2.22
N LYS A 56 -19.46 -10.61 -1.36
CA LYS A 56 -20.25 -9.38 -1.43
C LYS A 56 -19.33 -8.14 -1.55
N GLY A 57 -19.37 -7.47 -2.71
CA GLY A 57 -18.54 -6.32 -3.04
C GLY A 57 -17.19 -6.61 -3.75
N TYR A 58 -16.91 -7.86 -4.12
CA TYR A 58 -15.81 -8.23 -5.00
C TYR A 58 -16.32 -8.54 -6.40
N HIS A 59 -15.50 -8.14 -7.37
CA HIS A 59 -15.72 -8.27 -8.79
C HIS A 59 -14.59 -9.12 -9.37
N THR A 60 -14.95 -10.04 -10.26
CA THR A 60 -13.95 -10.86 -10.97
C THR A 60 -13.47 -10.09 -12.19
N ALA A 61 -12.19 -9.74 -12.19
CA ALA A 61 -11.52 -9.14 -13.33
C ALA A 61 -10.80 -10.20 -14.15
N THR A 62 -10.81 -10.05 -15.47
CA THR A 62 -9.94 -10.78 -16.40
C THR A 62 -8.86 -9.81 -16.88
N VAL A 63 -7.59 -10.19 -16.75
CA VAL A 63 -6.47 -9.40 -17.25
C VAL A 63 -6.52 -9.42 -18.78
N SER A 64 -6.62 -8.25 -19.41
CA SER A 64 -6.52 -8.13 -20.87
C SER A 64 -5.16 -7.58 -21.30
N SER A 65 -4.51 -6.77 -20.46
CA SER A 65 -3.17 -6.24 -20.72
C SER A 65 -2.35 -6.12 -19.44
N ASN A 66 -1.05 -6.37 -19.56
CA ASN A 66 -0.02 -6.14 -18.55
C ASN A 66 1.25 -5.65 -19.26
N THR A 67 1.36 -4.34 -19.45
CA THR A 67 2.38 -3.75 -20.33
C THR A 67 3.28 -2.79 -19.56
N ARG A 68 4.59 -2.94 -19.69
CA ARG A 68 5.56 -1.99 -19.15
C ARG A 68 5.49 -0.65 -19.90
N ILE A 69 5.34 0.44 -19.16
CA ILE A 69 5.24 1.82 -19.68
C ILE A 69 6.48 2.68 -19.40
N THR A 70 7.48 2.15 -18.70
CA THR A 70 8.83 2.74 -18.69
C THR A 70 9.70 2.17 -19.79
N ALA A 71 10.75 2.91 -20.17
CA ALA A 71 11.73 2.42 -21.13
C ALA A 71 12.35 1.08 -20.66
N PRO A 72 12.64 0.12 -21.56
CA PRO A 72 13.12 -1.21 -21.20
C PRO A 72 14.40 -1.20 -20.34
N ASP A 73 15.29 -0.26 -20.61
CA ASP A 73 16.57 -0.06 -19.91
C ASP A 73 16.45 0.79 -18.64
N TRP A 74 15.24 1.26 -18.29
CA TRP A 74 15.02 1.98 -17.04
C TRP A 74 15.03 1.03 -15.84
N TYR A 75 15.52 1.49 -14.69
CA TYR A 75 15.65 0.63 -13.51
C TYR A 75 14.31 0.34 -12.82
N GLN A 76 13.35 1.27 -12.90
CA GLN A 76 12.04 1.12 -12.30
C GLN A 76 11.07 0.60 -13.36
N ASP A 77 10.53 -0.60 -13.13
CA ASP A 77 9.44 -1.18 -13.92
C ASP A 77 8.11 -0.57 -13.43
N VAL A 78 7.43 0.18 -14.29
CA VAL A 78 6.06 0.66 -14.07
C VAL A 78 5.22 0.09 -15.19
N ARG A 79 4.06 -0.47 -14.84
CA ARG A 79 3.19 -1.16 -15.78
C ARG A 79 1.80 -0.55 -15.81
N HIS A 80 1.21 -0.61 -16.99
CA HIS A 80 -0.20 -0.38 -17.23
C HIS A 80 -0.92 -1.73 -17.27
N PHE A 81 -2.00 -1.84 -16.53
CA PHE A 81 -2.87 -3.00 -16.52
C PHE A 81 -4.23 -2.63 -17.09
N ASP A 82 -4.77 -3.46 -17.98
CA ASP A 82 -6.18 -3.45 -18.37
C ASP A 82 -6.87 -4.65 -17.75
N LEU A 83 -7.93 -4.39 -16.99
CA LEU A 83 -8.69 -5.37 -16.22
C LEU A 83 -10.15 -5.29 -16.68
N ASP A 84 -10.59 -6.28 -17.45
CA ASP A 84 -11.92 -6.35 -18.04
C ASP A 84 -12.88 -7.09 -17.11
N PHE A 85 -14.14 -6.65 -17.11
CA PHE A 85 -15.21 -7.20 -16.29
C PHE A 85 -16.40 -7.58 -17.17
N ASP A 86 -17.18 -8.56 -16.71
CA ASP A 86 -18.41 -9.00 -17.38
C ASP A 86 -19.66 -8.30 -16.80
N GLU A 87 -19.47 -7.26 -15.99
CA GLU A 87 -20.52 -6.52 -15.28
C GLU A 87 -20.24 -5.01 -15.20
N ASP A 88 -21.30 -4.23 -15.00
CA ASP A 88 -21.18 -2.80 -14.72
C ASP A 88 -20.51 -2.56 -13.36
N LEU A 89 -19.56 -1.62 -13.35
CA LEU A 89 -18.86 -1.21 -12.14
C LEU A 89 -19.20 0.24 -11.79
N ASP A 90 -19.69 0.45 -10.58
CA ASP A 90 -19.87 1.79 -10.03
C ASP A 90 -18.57 2.30 -9.40
N TYR A 91 -17.74 2.95 -10.22
CA TYR A 91 -16.57 3.67 -9.75
C TYR A 91 -16.45 5.05 -10.42
N SER A 92 -15.81 5.97 -9.70
CA SER A 92 -15.51 7.32 -10.16
C SER A 92 -14.01 7.58 -10.14
N PRO A 93 -13.50 8.59 -10.89
CA PRO A 93 -12.10 8.98 -10.81
C PRO A 93 -11.66 9.26 -9.36
N GLY A 94 -10.55 8.63 -8.96
CA GLY A 94 -10.04 8.67 -7.60
C GLY A 94 -10.48 7.50 -6.71
N ASP A 95 -11.42 6.67 -7.16
CA ASP A 95 -11.71 5.40 -6.51
C ASP A 95 -10.52 4.43 -6.59
N ILE A 96 -10.52 3.45 -5.69
CA ILE A 96 -9.40 2.58 -5.42
C ILE A 96 -9.79 1.13 -5.74
N ALA A 97 -8.93 0.46 -6.50
CA ALA A 97 -8.97 -0.98 -6.67
C ALA A 97 -8.20 -1.65 -5.52
N VAL A 98 -8.91 -2.43 -4.70
CA VAL A 98 -8.33 -3.21 -3.61
C VAL A 98 -8.13 -4.65 -4.07
N ILE A 99 -6.86 -5.06 -4.13
CA ILE A 99 -6.45 -6.36 -4.65
C ILE A 99 -5.88 -7.22 -3.53
N GLU A 100 -6.36 -8.46 -3.45
CA GLU A 100 -5.79 -9.49 -2.57
C GLU A 100 -4.62 -10.17 -3.29
N PRO A 101 -3.39 -10.00 -2.82
CA PRO A 101 -2.26 -10.57 -3.51
C PRO A 101 -2.03 -12.03 -3.12
N GLU A 102 -1.39 -12.79 -4.00
CA GLU A 102 -0.87 -14.11 -3.66
C GLU A 102 0.65 -14.06 -3.48
N ALA A 103 1.16 -14.71 -2.44
CA ALA A 103 2.58 -14.92 -2.26
C ALA A 103 3.10 -15.97 -3.26
N CYS A 104 4.36 -15.83 -3.66
CA CYS A 104 4.99 -16.73 -4.63
C CYS A 104 5.08 -18.16 -4.09
N ALA A 105 4.51 -19.13 -4.82
CA ALA A 105 4.48 -20.54 -4.40
C ALA A 105 5.87 -21.09 -4.06
N THR A 106 6.90 -20.77 -4.86
CA THR A 106 8.27 -21.22 -4.59
C THR A 106 8.85 -20.63 -3.31
N ASP A 107 8.49 -19.38 -2.97
CA ASP A 107 8.94 -18.75 -1.73
C ASP A 107 8.22 -19.34 -0.50
N VAL A 108 6.94 -19.71 -0.66
CA VAL A 108 6.16 -20.42 0.37
C VAL A 108 6.71 -21.84 0.57
N ASP A 109 7.01 -22.58 -0.49
CA ASP A 109 7.61 -23.92 -0.39
C ASP A 109 8.95 -23.93 0.30
N ALA A 110 9.83 -22.98 -0.05
CA ALA A 110 11.11 -22.83 0.63
C ALA A 110 10.94 -22.56 2.13
N PHE A 111 9.94 -21.74 2.50
CA PHE A 111 9.62 -21.50 3.90
C PHE A 111 9.06 -22.74 4.60
N LEU A 112 8.10 -23.44 4.00
CA LEU A 112 7.52 -24.67 4.54
C LEU A 112 8.58 -25.76 4.72
N GLN A 113 9.53 -25.86 3.80
CA GLN A 113 10.69 -26.74 3.92
C GLN A 113 11.57 -26.36 5.12
N CYS A 114 11.82 -25.06 5.31
CA CYS A 114 12.64 -24.54 6.41
C CYS A 114 12.04 -24.88 7.79
N VAL A 115 10.72 -24.77 7.94
CA VAL A 115 10.03 -25.07 9.21
C VAL A 115 9.65 -26.54 9.37
N GLY A 116 9.89 -27.38 8.36
CA GLY A 116 9.62 -28.83 8.39
C GLY A 116 8.17 -29.20 8.14
N TRP A 117 7.43 -28.38 7.39
CA TRP A 117 6.01 -28.58 7.06
C TRP A 117 5.74 -28.92 5.59
N LEU A 118 6.78 -29.05 4.76
CA LEU A 118 6.59 -29.28 3.32
C LEU A 118 5.80 -30.58 3.02
N ASP A 119 6.08 -31.67 3.72
CA ASP A 119 5.40 -32.96 3.54
C ASP A 119 3.91 -32.93 3.95
N GLU A 120 3.51 -31.90 4.70
CA GLU A 120 2.13 -31.68 5.14
C GLU A 120 1.49 -30.47 4.46
N ALA A 121 2.19 -29.83 3.51
CA ALA A 121 1.81 -28.54 2.93
C ALA A 121 0.38 -28.53 2.36
N ASP A 122 -0.02 -29.65 1.78
CA ASP A 122 -1.28 -29.84 1.05
C ASP A 122 -2.29 -30.72 1.80
N LYS A 123 -2.00 -31.10 3.05
CA LYS A 123 -2.98 -31.81 3.91
C LYS A 123 -4.06 -30.83 4.36
N SER A 124 -5.32 -31.22 4.18
CA SER A 124 -6.48 -30.42 4.60
C SER A 124 -6.66 -30.43 6.12
N PHE A 125 -6.95 -29.26 6.67
CA PHE A 125 -7.40 -29.09 8.06
C PHE A 125 -8.43 -27.97 8.14
N ALA A 126 -9.21 -27.95 9.22
CA ALA A 126 -10.09 -26.84 9.58
C ALA A 126 -9.58 -26.13 10.84
N VAL A 127 -9.99 -24.87 11.00
CA VAL A 127 -9.64 -24.04 12.17
C VAL A 127 -10.92 -23.72 12.94
N LYS A 128 -10.90 -23.95 14.26
CA LYS A 128 -11.96 -23.52 15.17
C LYS A 128 -11.46 -22.38 16.02
N HIS A 129 -12.17 -21.25 16.00
CA HIS A 129 -11.82 -20.07 16.77
C HIS A 129 -12.09 -20.32 18.27
N VAL A 130 -11.04 -20.19 19.09
CA VAL A 130 -11.07 -20.45 20.54
C VAL A 130 -11.18 -19.14 21.32
N LEU A 131 -10.49 -18.10 20.87
CA LEU A 131 -10.46 -16.78 21.52
C LEU A 131 -11.24 -15.74 20.70
N PRO A 132 -12.57 -15.59 20.90
CA PRO A 132 -13.45 -14.78 20.04
C PRO A 132 -13.15 -13.27 20.07
N ASP A 133 -12.42 -12.80 21.09
CA ASP A 133 -11.94 -11.43 21.22
C ASP A 133 -10.74 -11.13 20.31
N GLN A 134 -10.04 -12.16 19.85
CA GLN A 134 -8.92 -12.03 18.92
C GLN A 134 -9.42 -12.13 17.48
N SER A 135 -8.83 -11.33 16.58
CA SER A 135 -9.23 -11.38 15.17
C SER A 135 -8.44 -12.42 14.37
N LEU A 136 -9.13 -13.06 13.43
CA LEU A 136 -8.54 -13.90 12.38
C LEU A 136 -8.60 -13.16 11.03
N PRO A 137 -7.78 -13.57 10.05
CA PRO A 137 -7.95 -13.12 8.67
C PRO A 137 -9.41 -13.25 8.22
N THR A 138 -9.90 -12.21 7.56
CA THR A 138 -11.26 -12.25 7.00
C THR A 138 -11.32 -13.30 5.89
N ARG A 139 -12.48 -13.97 5.77
CA ARG A 139 -12.75 -14.94 4.69
C ARG A 139 -11.83 -16.17 4.69
N LEU A 140 -11.45 -16.69 5.86
CA LEU A 140 -10.82 -18.00 5.93
C LEU A 140 -11.78 -19.09 5.39
N PRO A 141 -11.36 -19.91 4.41
CA PRO A 141 -12.09 -21.09 3.97
C PRO A 141 -12.33 -22.07 5.11
N ARG A 142 -13.37 -22.89 5.00
CA ARG A 142 -13.66 -23.93 6.01
C ARG A 142 -12.60 -25.04 6.04
N SER A 143 -12.01 -25.34 4.88
CA SER A 143 -10.91 -26.28 4.71
C SER A 143 -9.71 -25.51 4.16
N LEU A 144 -8.57 -25.68 4.81
CA LEU A 144 -7.31 -24.99 4.53
C LEU A 144 -6.20 -26.02 4.32
N THR A 145 -5.18 -25.60 3.58
CA THR A 145 -3.86 -26.25 3.55
C THR A 145 -2.81 -25.24 4.00
N LEU A 146 -1.66 -25.69 4.50
CA LEU A 146 -0.58 -24.77 4.90
C LEU A 146 -0.11 -23.93 3.70
N ARG A 147 -0.03 -24.55 2.52
CA ARG A 147 0.29 -23.87 1.26
C ARG A 147 -0.69 -22.73 0.99
N THR A 148 -2.00 -23.01 0.98
CA THR A 148 -3.04 -21.99 0.73
C THR A 148 -3.00 -20.89 1.80
N LEU A 149 -2.79 -21.27 3.06
CA LEU A 149 -2.75 -20.34 4.19
C LEU A 149 -1.62 -19.31 4.04
N PHE A 150 -0.39 -19.76 3.74
CA PHE A 150 0.76 -18.88 3.55
C PHE A 150 0.81 -18.19 2.18
N MET A 151 0.12 -18.72 1.17
CA MET A 151 -0.02 -18.04 -0.12
C MET A 151 -1.00 -16.87 -0.06
N ARG A 152 -2.11 -16.98 0.69
CA ARG A 152 -3.23 -16.03 0.60
C ARG A 152 -3.57 -15.28 1.89
N TYR A 153 -3.24 -15.81 3.06
CA TYR A 153 -3.78 -15.31 4.33
C TYR A 153 -2.74 -14.88 5.37
N LEU A 154 -1.52 -15.41 5.34
CA LEU A 154 -0.45 -15.09 6.30
C LEU A 154 0.79 -14.52 5.61
N ASP A 155 1.43 -13.51 6.23
CA ASP A 155 2.56 -12.78 5.65
C ASP A 155 3.92 -13.14 6.28
N ILE A 156 4.62 -14.07 5.64
CA ILE A 156 5.99 -14.50 6.01
C ILE A 156 7.08 -13.47 5.65
N ASN A 157 6.75 -12.46 4.85
CA ASN A 157 7.68 -11.41 4.40
C ASN A 157 7.61 -10.16 5.28
N SER A 158 6.70 -10.13 6.27
CA SER A 158 6.60 -9.05 7.23
C SER A 158 7.82 -9.01 8.16
N VAL A 159 8.17 -7.81 8.63
CA VAL A 159 9.20 -7.61 9.66
C VAL A 159 8.59 -7.96 11.01
N PRO A 160 9.10 -8.98 11.74
CA PRO A 160 8.50 -9.42 12.99
C PRO A 160 8.56 -8.32 14.07
N ARG A 161 7.50 -8.26 14.87
CA ARG A 161 7.43 -7.40 16.06
C ARG A 161 8.06 -8.09 17.26
N ARG A 162 8.35 -7.36 18.33
CA ARG A 162 8.87 -7.93 19.58
C ARG A 162 8.02 -9.09 20.12
N SER A 163 6.68 -8.99 20.01
CA SER A 163 5.75 -10.06 20.39
C SER A 163 5.96 -11.39 19.65
N PHE A 164 6.45 -11.35 18.40
CA PHE A 164 6.79 -12.56 17.65
C PHE A 164 7.94 -13.31 18.33
N PHE A 165 9.00 -12.61 18.75
CA PHE A 165 10.14 -13.21 19.42
C PHE A 165 9.75 -13.75 20.81
N ALA A 166 8.89 -13.02 21.53
CA ALA A 166 8.34 -13.43 22.82
C ALA A 166 7.57 -14.75 22.74
N LEU A 167 6.87 -14.99 21.63
CA LEU A 167 6.19 -16.27 21.40
C LEU A 167 7.16 -17.34 20.88
N LEU A 168 8.04 -16.99 19.94
CA LEU A 168 8.97 -17.94 19.30
C LEU A 168 9.90 -18.64 20.30
N ARG A 169 10.34 -17.94 21.36
CA ARG A 169 11.22 -18.54 22.39
C ARG A 169 10.64 -19.79 23.05
N HIS A 170 9.33 -19.85 23.24
CA HIS A 170 8.65 -21.00 23.85
C HIS A 170 8.68 -22.24 22.94
N PHE A 171 8.90 -22.04 21.65
CA PHE A 171 8.95 -23.08 20.64
C PHE A 171 10.38 -23.41 20.20
N THR A 172 11.39 -22.85 20.87
CA THR A 172 12.80 -22.97 20.48
C THR A 172 13.53 -23.88 21.48
N PRO A 173 13.72 -25.19 21.16
CA PRO A 173 14.29 -26.16 22.09
C PRO A 173 15.81 -26.04 22.25
N ASN A 174 16.52 -25.48 21.26
CA ASN A 174 17.96 -25.27 21.41
C ASN A 174 18.22 -24.16 22.43
N GLU A 175 19.04 -24.47 23.45
CA GLU A 175 19.28 -23.55 24.57
C GLU A 175 19.97 -22.25 24.15
N PHE A 176 20.95 -22.31 23.23
CA PHE A 176 21.65 -21.12 22.74
C PHE A 176 20.75 -20.22 21.90
N GLU A 177 19.93 -20.81 21.02
CA GLU A 177 18.94 -20.06 20.25
C GLU A 177 17.89 -19.40 21.18
N ARG A 178 17.42 -20.13 22.19
CA ARG A 178 16.46 -19.60 23.17
C ARG A 178 17.07 -18.49 24.02
N GLU A 179 18.30 -18.67 24.51
CA GLU A 179 19.03 -17.64 25.26
C GLU A 179 19.20 -16.35 24.44
N LYS A 180 19.49 -16.46 23.14
CA LYS A 180 19.56 -15.27 22.27
C LYS A 180 18.21 -14.58 22.09
N LEU A 181 17.12 -15.35 22.00
CA LEU A 181 15.77 -14.78 21.98
C LEU A 181 15.44 -14.09 23.30
N ASP A 182 15.82 -14.68 24.44
CA ASP A 182 15.64 -14.08 25.76
C ASP A 182 16.44 -12.78 25.92
N GLU A 183 17.67 -12.73 25.40
CA GLU A 183 18.50 -11.52 25.35
C GLU A 183 17.82 -10.43 24.53
N PHE A 184 17.34 -10.73 23.30
CA PHE A 184 16.58 -9.77 22.50
C PHE A 184 15.32 -9.24 23.20
N LEU A 185 14.74 -10.04 24.09
CA LEU A 185 13.56 -9.70 24.87
C LEU A 185 13.89 -8.99 26.18
N SER A 186 15.16 -8.89 26.58
CA SER A 186 15.56 -8.11 27.74
C SER A 186 15.51 -6.60 27.44
N PRO A 187 15.45 -5.74 28.47
CA PRO A 187 15.62 -4.30 28.31
C PRO A 187 16.96 -3.93 27.67
N GLU A 188 18.04 -4.63 28.02
CA GLU A 188 19.39 -4.39 27.54
C GLU A 188 19.57 -4.82 26.06
N GLY A 189 18.89 -5.89 25.63
CA GLY A 189 18.95 -6.37 24.24
C GLY A 189 17.95 -5.72 23.29
N ALA A 190 17.24 -4.67 23.70
CA ALA A 190 16.25 -3.98 22.86
C ALA A 190 16.89 -3.33 21.62
N ASP A 191 18.06 -2.72 21.78
CA ASP A 191 18.83 -2.12 20.67
C ASP A 191 19.39 -3.21 19.74
N ASP A 192 19.86 -4.32 20.31
CA ASP A 192 20.32 -5.48 19.55
C ASP A 192 19.21 -6.08 18.69
N LEU A 193 17.99 -6.22 19.24
CA LEU A 193 16.83 -6.65 18.47
C LEU A 193 16.51 -5.67 17.34
N TYR A 194 16.55 -4.37 17.62
CA TYR A 194 16.34 -3.32 16.63
C TYR A 194 17.34 -3.43 15.47
N ASP A 195 18.62 -3.59 15.78
CA ASP A 195 19.67 -3.70 14.78
C ASP A 195 19.59 -5.00 13.99
N TYR A 196 19.31 -6.11 14.68
CA TYR A 196 19.14 -7.43 14.08
C TYR A 196 17.95 -7.50 13.11
N CYS A 197 16.84 -6.85 13.44
CA CYS A 197 15.57 -7.04 12.74
C CYS A 197 15.07 -5.76 12.04
N GLN A 198 14.68 -4.73 12.79
CA GLN A 198 13.98 -3.56 12.28
C GLN A 198 14.86 -2.69 11.38
N SER A 199 16.12 -2.46 11.78
CA SER A 199 17.06 -1.57 11.08
C SER A 199 17.44 -2.12 9.69
N VAL A 200 17.47 -3.45 9.56
CA VAL A 200 17.82 -4.18 8.33
C VAL A 200 16.60 -4.71 7.56
N ARG A 201 15.39 -4.57 8.12
CA ARG A 201 14.14 -5.13 7.59
C ARG A 201 14.25 -6.64 7.35
N ARG A 202 14.66 -7.36 8.39
CA ARG A 202 14.67 -8.83 8.41
C ARG A 202 13.23 -9.35 8.42
N THR A 203 12.95 -10.38 7.63
CA THR A 203 11.59 -10.95 7.54
C THR A 203 11.40 -12.13 8.49
N ILE A 204 10.16 -12.49 8.79
CA ILE A 204 9.84 -13.68 9.59
C ILE A 204 10.51 -14.93 9.00
N ARG A 205 10.43 -15.12 7.68
CA ARG A 205 11.11 -16.24 7.00
C ARG A 205 12.60 -16.29 7.33
N GLU A 206 13.31 -15.18 7.26
CA GLU A 206 14.75 -15.14 7.55
C GLU A 206 15.07 -15.42 9.01
N VAL A 207 14.17 -15.06 9.94
CA VAL A 207 14.33 -15.45 11.35
C VAL A 207 14.27 -16.97 11.48
N PHE A 208 13.34 -17.65 10.80
CA PHE A 208 13.30 -19.12 10.80
C PHE A 208 14.50 -19.80 10.11
N GLU A 209 15.16 -19.11 9.17
CA GLU A 209 16.39 -19.61 8.53
C GLU A 209 17.60 -19.59 9.50
N GLU A 210 17.56 -18.74 10.53
CA GLU A 210 18.59 -18.61 11.58
C GLU A 210 18.25 -19.40 12.86
N PHE A 211 17.02 -19.31 13.36
CA PHE A 211 16.51 -20.03 14.53
C PHE A 211 15.91 -21.39 14.13
N ARG A 212 16.77 -22.28 13.62
CA ARG A 212 16.37 -23.52 12.94
C ARG A 212 15.79 -24.57 13.88
N SER A 213 16.08 -24.47 15.17
CA SER A 213 15.54 -25.42 16.15
C SER A 213 14.05 -25.18 16.42
N ALA A 214 13.51 -23.99 16.11
CA ALA A 214 12.14 -23.62 16.41
C ALA A 214 11.12 -24.59 15.80
N LYS A 215 10.19 -25.09 16.64
CA LYS A 215 9.09 -26.01 16.30
C LYS A 215 7.76 -25.43 16.78
N VAL A 216 7.14 -24.63 15.92
CA VAL A 216 5.86 -23.98 16.22
C VAL A 216 4.71 -24.98 16.04
N PRO A 217 3.78 -25.14 16.99
CA PRO A 217 2.55 -25.89 16.78
C PRO A 217 1.60 -25.16 15.82
N LYS A 218 0.82 -25.90 15.01
CA LYS A 218 -0.06 -25.32 13.97
C LYS A 218 -1.15 -24.42 14.57
N GLU A 219 -1.53 -24.63 15.82
CA GLU A 219 -2.50 -23.85 16.57
C GLU A 219 -2.08 -22.38 16.72
N TYR A 220 -0.77 -22.10 16.76
CA TYR A 220 -0.20 -20.77 16.96
C TYR A 220 0.09 -20.01 15.65
N LEU A 221 -0.35 -20.53 14.50
CA LEU A 221 -0.11 -19.90 13.18
C LEU A 221 -0.63 -18.45 13.13
N PHE A 222 -1.84 -18.20 13.67
CA PHE A 222 -2.44 -16.86 13.66
C PHE A 222 -1.93 -15.93 14.76
N ASP A 223 -1.21 -16.49 15.73
CA ASP A 223 -0.54 -15.74 16.81
C ASP A 223 0.83 -15.24 16.36
N LEU A 224 1.53 -16.05 15.58
CA LEU A 224 2.89 -15.78 15.17
C LEU A 224 2.97 -15.03 13.83
N PHE A 225 2.17 -15.41 12.84
CA PHE A 225 2.23 -14.81 11.51
C PHE A 225 1.10 -13.78 11.33
N PRO A 226 1.43 -12.54 10.94
CA PRO A 226 0.41 -11.53 10.70
C PRO A 226 -0.39 -11.82 9.43
N PRO A 227 -1.63 -11.32 9.32
CA PRO A 227 -2.43 -11.47 8.11
C PRO A 227 -1.78 -10.84 6.88
N LEU A 228 -1.86 -11.52 5.74
CA LEU A 228 -1.52 -10.95 4.44
C LEU A 228 -2.58 -9.90 4.05
N ARG A 229 -2.14 -8.65 3.92
CA ARG A 229 -3.04 -7.52 3.70
C ARG A 229 -3.39 -7.33 2.22
N PRO A 230 -4.63 -6.98 1.87
CA PRO A 230 -4.95 -6.44 0.54
C PRO A 230 -4.14 -5.16 0.27
N ARG A 231 -3.87 -4.87 -1.00
CA ARG A 231 -3.17 -3.65 -1.44
C ARG A 231 -4.10 -2.79 -2.27
N GLU A 232 -4.00 -1.49 -2.04
CA GLU A 232 -4.82 -0.45 -2.65
C GLU A 232 -4.06 0.18 -3.84
N PHE A 233 -4.73 0.31 -4.97
CA PHE A 233 -4.20 0.97 -6.17
C PHE A 233 -5.23 1.98 -6.68
N SER A 234 -4.82 3.24 -6.85
CA SER A 234 -5.68 4.25 -7.46
C SER A 234 -6.03 3.84 -8.90
N ILE A 235 -7.32 3.89 -9.24
CA ILE A 235 -7.80 3.58 -10.57
C ILE A 235 -7.33 4.66 -11.55
N ALA A 236 -6.79 4.23 -12.68
CA ALA A 236 -6.17 5.09 -13.70
C ALA A 236 -7.06 5.34 -14.94
N SER A 237 -8.31 4.86 -14.94
CA SER A 237 -9.30 5.05 -16.00
C SER A 237 -10.55 5.77 -15.52
N SER A 238 -11.28 6.38 -16.45
CA SER A 238 -12.69 6.79 -16.27
C SER A 238 -13.64 5.68 -16.74
N ALA A 239 -14.69 5.39 -15.94
CA ALA A 239 -15.76 4.46 -16.32
C ALA A 239 -16.55 4.95 -17.55
N LEU A 240 -16.69 6.27 -17.71
CA LEU A 240 -17.34 6.88 -18.86
C LEU A 240 -16.57 6.63 -20.16
N ARG A 241 -15.23 6.58 -20.09
CA ARG A 241 -14.37 6.31 -21.25
C ARG A 241 -14.10 4.82 -21.47
N ASN A 242 -14.09 4.04 -20.40
CA ASN A 242 -13.72 2.64 -20.38
C ASN A 242 -14.82 1.81 -19.68
N PRO A 243 -15.99 1.62 -20.34
CA PRO A 243 -17.03 0.77 -19.78
C PRO A 243 -16.49 -0.64 -19.56
N TRP A 244 -16.85 -1.24 -18.41
CA TRP A 244 -16.43 -2.59 -18.00
C TRP A 244 -14.92 -2.81 -17.91
N ARG A 245 -14.11 -1.75 -17.77
CA ARG A 245 -12.66 -1.86 -17.66
C ARG A 245 -12.06 -0.92 -16.61
N ILE A 246 -11.31 -1.51 -15.68
CA ILE A 246 -10.43 -0.76 -14.78
C ILE A 246 -9.01 -0.80 -15.32
N GLN A 247 -8.37 0.36 -15.35
CA GLN A 247 -6.95 0.46 -15.69
C GLN A 247 -6.13 0.82 -14.46
N LEU A 248 -4.94 0.25 -14.31
CA LEU A 248 -4.03 0.57 -13.18
C LEU A 248 -2.66 1.00 -13.69
N CYS A 249 -2.01 1.91 -12.96
CA CYS A 249 -0.61 2.31 -13.19
C CYS A 249 0.23 1.91 -11.97
N VAL A 250 0.99 0.83 -12.09
CA VAL A 250 1.61 0.17 -10.93
C VAL A 250 3.12 0.13 -11.06
N ALA A 251 3.83 0.71 -10.08
CA ALA A 251 5.27 0.55 -9.95
C ALA A 251 5.62 -0.79 -9.31
N ILE A 252 6.37 -1.63 -10.01
CA ILE A 252 6.80 -2.93 -9.49
C ILE A 252 7.87 -2.72 -8.42
N VAL A 253 7.55 -3.15 -7.20
CA VAL A 253 8.40 -2.89 -6.03
C VAL A 253 9.54 -3.89 -6.00
N LYS A 254 10.75 -3.38 -6.24
CA LYS A 254 12.01 -4.11 -6.06
C LYS A 254 13.05 -3.19 -5.44
N TYR A 255 13.60 -3.58 -4.30
CA TYR A 255 14.61 -2.80 -3.58
C TYR A 255 15.66 -3.71 -2.94
N LYS A 256 16.73 -3.15 -2.39
CA LYS A 256 17.71 -3.89 -1.59
C LYS A 256 17.69 -3.35 -0.17
N THR A 257 17.78 -4.23 0.83
CA THR A 257 17.95 -3.82 2.24
C THR A 257 19.42 -3.62 2.58
N LYS A 258 19.71 -3.25 3.83
CA LYS A 258 21.09 -3.24 4.37
C LYS A 258 21.76 -4.61 4.27
N LEU A 259 20.99 -5.70 4.27
CA LEU A 259 21.48 -7.07 4.01
C LEU A 259 21.90 -7.31 2.56
N LYS A 260 21.70 -6.34 1.66
CA LYS A 260 21.97 -6.40 0.20
C LYS A 260 21.16 -7.47 -0.54
N ILE A 261 20.22 -8.13 0.13
CA ILE A 261 19.27 -9.09 -0.44
C ILE A 261 18.19 -8.31 -1.20
N PRO A 262 17.89 -8.67 -2.47
CA PRO A 262 16.77 -8.09 -3.20
C PRO A 262 15.43 -8.44 -2.53
N ARG A 263 14.63 -7.42 -2.24
CA ARG A 263 13.25 -7.53 -1.78
C ARG A 263 12.29 -7.24 -2.91
N ARG A 264 11.16 -7.93 -2.89
CA ARG A 264 10.06 -7.79 -3.84
C ARG A 264 8.78 -7.50 -3.06
N GLY A 265 7.95 -6.61 -3.58
CA GLY A 265 6.60 -6.40 -3.01
C GLY A 265 5.69 -7.57 -3.37
N VAL A 266 4.95 -8.13 -2.42
CA VAL A 266 4.07 -9.29 -2.65
C VAL A 266 3.04 -8.98 -3.73
N ALA A 267 2.24 -7.91 -3.55
CA ALA A 267 1.18 -7.55 -4.48
C ALA A 267 1.69 -7.17 -5.87
N THR A 268 2.77 -6.40 -5.97
CA THR A 268 3.29 -5.99 -7.27
C THR A 268 4.01 -7.12 -7.99
N THR A 269 4.58 -8.10 -7.27
CA THR A 269 5.12 -9.33 -7.88
C THR A 269 4.00 -10.23 -8.39
N TYR A 270 2.92 -10.39 -7.61
CA TYR A 270 1.72 -11.10 -8.04
C TYR A 270 1.16 -10.49 -9.33
N LEU A 271 0.89 -9.18 -9.34
CA LEU A 271 0.40 -8.48 -10.53
C LEU A 271 1.37 -8.57 -11.71
N ALA A 272 2.68 -8.46 -11.48
CA ALA A 272 3.67 -8.55 -12.55
C ALA A 272 3.74 -9.95 -13.22
N ALA A 273 3.28 -11.00 -12.53
CA ALA A 273 3.26 -12.36 -13.05
C ALA A 273 2.01 -12.66 -13.90
N LEU A 274 0.91 -11.93 -13.69
CA LEU A 274 -0.35 -12.14 -14.41
C LEU A 274 -0.19 -11.96 -15.92
N GLN A 275 -0.80 -12.87 -16.68
CA GLN A 275 -0.87 -12.87 -18.14
C GLN A 275 -2.29 -12.53 -18.62
N PRO A 276 -2.44 -12.06 -19.88
CA PRO A 276 -3.76 -11.95 -20.48
C PRO A 276 -4.56 -13.26 -20.38
N GLY A 277 -5.79 -13.17 -19.90
CA GLY A 277 -6.68 -14.31 -19.62
C GLY A 277 -6.70 -14.76 -18.15
N ASP A 278 -5.70 -14.37 -17.35
CA ASP A 278 -5.71 -14.65 -15.91
C ASP A 278 -6.84 -13.88 -15.21
N LYS A 279 -7.36 -14.45 -14.12
CA LYS A 279 -8.43 -13.85 -13.32
C LYS A 279 -7.94 -13.45 -11.94
N LEU A 280 -8.47 -12.33 -11.44
CA LEU A 280 -8.22 -11.85 -10.08
C LEU A 280 -9.48 -11.22 -9.48
N GLN A 281 -9.56 -11.24 -8.16
CA GLN A 281 -10.64 -10.61 -7.41
C GLN A 281 -10.28 -9.18 -7.03
N ILE A 282 -11.19 -8.25 -7.30
CA ILE A 282 -11.02 -6.83 -7.02
C ILE A 282 -12.21 -6.33 -6.23
N ARG A 283 -11.95 -5.62 -5.13
CA ARG A 283 -12.97 -4.86 -4.42
C ARG A 283 -12.79 -3.38 -4.69
N LEU A 284 -13.89 -2.69 -4.95
CA LEU A 284 -13.89 -1.25 -5.10
C LEU A 284 -13.98 -0.58 -3.73
N LYS A 285 -13.19 0.48 -3.54
CA LYS A 285 -13.25 1.37 -2.38
C LYS A 285 -13.40 2.79 -2.89
N LYS A 286 -14.41 3.50 -2.38
CA LYS A 286 -14.63 4.90 -2.77
C LYS A 286 -13.44 5.76 -2.32
N GLY A 287 -12.97 6.59 -3.23
CA GLY A 287 -11.90 7.55 -3.00
C GLY A 287 -12.37 8.80 -2.28
N ILE A 288 -11.44 9.72 -2.08
CA ILE A 288 -11.72 11.04 -1.48
C ILE A 288 -11.85 12.15 -2.54
N ILE A 289 -11.48 11.87 -3.79
CA ILE A 289 -11.50 12.84 -4.88
C ILE A 289 -12.95 13.10 -5.30
N VAL A 290 -13.34 14.37 -5.27
CA VAL A 290 -14.63 14.84 -5.77
C VAL A 290 -14.36 15.86 -6.87
N LEU A 291 -14.92 15.61 -8.06
CA LEU A 291 -14.86 16.53 -9.20
C LEU A 291 -15.78 17.74 -8.97
N PRO A 292 -15.42 18.94 -9.47
CA PRO A 292 -16.34 20.07 -9.43
C PRO A 292 -17.62 19.75 -10.24
N PRO A 293 -18.80 20.22 -9.78
CA PRO A 293 -20.06 19.94 -10.45
C PRO A 293 -20.16 20.61 -11.83
N ASP A 294 -19.56 21.80 -11.99
CA ASP A 294 -19.49 22.50 -13.26
C ASP A 294 -18.23 22.10 -14.04
N LYS A 295 -18.42 21.73 -15.32
CA LYS A 295 -17.34 21.41 -16.25
C LYS A 295 -16.49 22.63 -16.61
N ALA A 296 -17.01 23.85 -16.43
CA ALA A 296 -16.27 25.09 -16.65
C ALA A 296 -15.32 25.41 -15.51
N THR A 297 -15.58 24.94 -14.28
CA THR A 297 -14.66 25.12 -13.14
C THR A 297 -13.31 24.47 -13.46
N PRO A 298 -12.20 25.22 -13.45
CA PRO A 298 -10.91 24.66 -13.81
C PRO A 298 -10.42 23.63 -12.80
N VAL A 299 -9.60 22.71 -13.29
CA VAL A 299 -8.94 21.70 -12.45
C VAL A 299 -7.44 21.69 -12.69
N ILE A 300 -6.68 21.62 -11.60
CA ILE A 300 -5.23 21.45 -11.59
C ILE A 300 -4.91 20.08 -11.00
N CYS A 301 -4.37 19.19 -11.81
CA CYS A 301 -3.91 17.86 -11.45
C CYS A 301 -2.39 17.86 -11.25
N ILE A 302 -1.90 17.35 -10.11
CA ILE A 302 -0.49 17.22 -9.81
C ILE A 302 -0.19 15.76 -9.49
N GLY A 303 0.59 15.09 -10.35
CA GLY A 303 0.82 13.65 -10.25
C GLY A 303 2.23 13.23 -10.68
N PRO A 304 3.26 13.37 -9.83
CA PRO A 304 4.58 12.81 -10.08
C PRO A 304 4.61 11.27 -9.99
N GLY A 305 5.30 10.63 -10.93
CA GLY A 305 5.43 9.17 -10.99
C GLY A 305 4.08 8.46 -11.07
N THR A 306 3.85 7.45 -10.24
CA THR A 306 2.58 6.71 -10.18
C THR A 306 1.41 7.53 -9.60
N GLY A 307 1.68 8.71 -9.04
CA GLY A 307 0.65 9.73 -8.73
C GLY A 307 -0.15 10.17 -9.96
N ILE A 308 0.31 9.84 -11.16
CA ILE A 308 -0.42 10.08 -12.41
C ILE A 308 -1.70 9.25 -12.54
N ALA A 309 -1.84 8.13 -11.81
CA ALA A 309 -2.98 7.21 -11.93
C ALA A 309 -4.34 7.92 -11.76
N PRO A 310 -4.68 8.47 -10.58
CA PRO A 310 -5.97 9.13 -10.39
C PRO A 310 -6.08 10.40 -11.26
N MET A 311 -4.98 11.08 -11.56
CA MET A 311 -4.98 12.27 -12.43
C MET A 311 -5.39 11.93 -13.86
N ARG A 312 -4.94 10.78 -14.38
CA ARG A 312 -5.33 10.28 -15.70
C ARG A 312 -6.82 9.99 -15.75
N ALA A 313 -7.34 9.24 -14.77
CA ALA A 313 -8.78 8.96 -14.65
C ALA A 313 -9.62 10.24 -14.61
N LEU A 314 -9.16 11.24 -13.85
CA LEU A 314 -9.83 12.52 -13.68
C LEU A 314 -9.88 13.29 -15.01
N ILE A 315 -8.75 13.40 -15.71
CA ILE A 315 -8.67 14.09 -17.00
C ILE A 315 -9.53 13.36 -18.05
N GLU A 316 -9.47 12.03 -18.13
CA GLU A 316 -10.32 11.24 -19.05
C GLU A 316 -11.82 11.54 -18.83
N GLU A 317 -12.28 11.50 -17.57
CA GLU A 317 -13.68 11.77 -17.22
C GLU A 317 -14.09 13.19 -17.61
N ARG A 318 -13.25 14.18 -17.27
CA ARG A 318 -13.53 15.59 -17.56
C ARG A 318 -13.59 15.86 -19.05
N VAL A 319 -12.65 15.33 -19.82
CA VAL A 319 -12.64 15.46 -21.28
C VAL A 319 -13.85 14.76 -21.90
N ALA A 320 -14.22 13.56 -21.43
CA ALA A 320 -15.41 12.86 -21.90
C ALA A 320 -16.72 13.62 -21.59
N ARG A 321 -16.76 14.40 -20.51
CA ARG A 321 -17.86 15.34 -20.20
C ARG A 321 -17.79 16.68 -20.94
N GLY A 322 -16.80 16.87 -21.81
CA GLY A 322 -16.59 18.08 -22.61
C GLY A 322 -15.96 19.25 -21.85
N ALA A 323 -15.31 19.02 -20.71
CA ALA A 323 -14.53 20.03 -20.02
C ALA A 323 -13.21 20.30 -20.76
N LYS A 324 -12.81 21.57 -20.84
CA LYS A 324 -11.54 22.01 -21.47
C LYS A 324 -10.57 22.67 -20.49
N ALA A 325 -11.07 23.14 -19.35
CA ALA A 325 -10.26 23.78 -18.31
C ALA A 325 -9.57 22.73 -17.42
N ASN A 326 -8.57 22.05 -17.99
CA ASN A 326 -7.75 21.05 -17.30
C ASN A 326 -6.27 21.45 -17.38
N THR A 327 -5.56 21.38 -16.26
CA THR A 327 -4.11 21.56 -16.19
C THR A 327 -3.49 20.35 -15.50
N LEU A 328 -2.41 19.81 -16.06
CA LEU A 328 -1.65 18.70 -15.50
C LEU A 328 -0.19 19.09 -15.28
N TYR A 329 0.27 19.00 -14.03
CA TYR A 329 1.69 19.03 -13.66
C TYR A 329 2.16 17.60 -13.38
N GLN A 330 2.86 17.01 -14.34
CA GLN A 330 3.47 15.69 -14.20
C GLN A 330 4.94 15.82 -13.79
N GLY A 331 5.36 15.01 -12.83
CA GLY A 331 6.77 14.86 -12.48
C GLY A 331 7.32 13.50 -12.93
N CYS A 332 8.48 13.50 -13.55
CA CYS A 332 9.23 12.29 -13.87
C CYS A 332 10.73 12.52 -13.66
N ARG A 333 11.54 11.49 -13.88
CA ARG A 333 13.01 11.63 -13.84
C ARG A 333 13.52 11.97 -15.22
N SER A 334 13.05 11.29 -16.26
CA SER A 334 13.44 11.56 -17.63
C SER A 334 12.26 11.47 -18.60
N ALA A 335 12.16 12.46 -19.48
CA ALA A 335 11.15 12.55 -20.54
C ALA A 335 11.14 11.36 -21.51
N THR A 336 12.25 10.62 -21.57
CA THR A 336 12.43 9.48 -22.47
C THR A 336 12.34 8.12 -21.77
N LYS A 337 12.32 8.10 -20.42
CA LYS A 337 12.42 6.86 -19.64
C LYS A 337 11.22 6.56 -18.78
N ASP A 338 10.67 7.55 -18.08
CA ASP A 338 9.58 7.36 -17.11
C ASP A 338 8.52 8.47 -17.12
N GLN A 339 8.35 9.13 -18.26
CA GLN A 339 7.21 10.01 -18.50
C GLN A 339 5.97 9.19 -18.91
N HIS A 340 5.24 8.69 -17.92
CA HIS A 340 4.06 7.85 -18.11
C HIS A 340 2.99 8.56 -18.95
N TYR A 341 2.39 7.84 -19.90
CA TYR A 341 1.28 8.30 -20.76
C TYR A 341 1.57 9.58 -21.58
N ARG A 342 2.84 9.87 -21.88
CA ARG A 342 3.27 11.05 -22.65
C ARG A 342 2.45 11.27 -23.92
N THR A 343 2.27 10.23 -24.73
CA THR A 343 1.58 10.33 -26.04
C THR A 343 0.11 10.72 -25.87
N GLU A 344 -0.55 10.18 -24.85
CA GLU A 344 -1.95 10.48 -24.54
C GLU A 344 -2.13 11.94 -24.12
N PHE A 345 -1.34 12.42 -23.15
CA PHE A 345 -1.44 13.80 -22.68
C PHE A 345 -0.98 14.82 -23.74
N ALA A 346 0.01 14.48 -24.57
CA ALA A 346 0.42 15.33 -25.68
C ALA A 346 -0.69 15.49 -26.73
N ALA A 347 -1.46 14.43 -27.00
CA ALA A 347 -2.60 14.51 -27.90
C ALA A 347 -3.70 15.44 -27.36
N LEU A 348 -3.98 15.38 -26.04
CA LEU A 348 -4.96 16.27 -25.38
C LEU A 348 -4.50 17.74 -25.30
N ALA A 349 -3.19 17.98 -25.35
CA ALA A 349 -2.60 19.31 -25.27
C ALA A 349 -2.40 20.00 -26.63
N GLY A 350 -2.66 19.32 -27.74
CA GLY A 350 -2.45 19.86 -29.09
C GLY A 350 -3.37 21.04 -29.44
N ASP A 351 -2.91 21.89 -30.37
CA ASP A 351 -3.49 23.22 -30.64
C ASP A 351 -4.88 23.21 -31.31
N GLY A 352 -5.31 22.09 -31.91
CA GLY A 352 -6.57 22.02 -32.67
C GLY A 352 -7.83 22.09 -31.79
N ASP A 353 -7.94 21.19 -30.81
CA ASP A 353 -8.99 21.19 -29.79
C ASP A 353 -8.35 20.94 -28.43
N LYS A 354 -7.76 22.00 -27.87
CA LYS A 354 -6.97 21.89 -26.64
C LYS A 354 -7.87 21.57 -25.45
N HIS A 355 -7.68 20.38 -24.89
CA HIS A 355 -8.38 19.89 -23.71
C HIS A 355 -7.53 19.96 -22.44
N LEU A 356 -6.22 20.13 -22.57
CA LEU A 356 -5.27 20.04 -21.47
C LEU A 356 -4.12 21.04 -21.61
N GLU A 357 -3.83 21.78 -20.55
CA GLU A 357 -2.53 22.41 -20.34
C GLU A 357 -1.59 21.37 -19.70
N TYR A 358 -0.57 20.92 -20.42
CA TYR A 358 0.31 19.82 -19.98
C TYR A 358 1.72 20.34 -19.65
N ARG A 359 2.09 20.26 -18.38
CA ARG A 359 3.36 20.75 -17.81
C ARG A 359 4.14 19.58 -17.22
N VAL A 360 5.43 19.45 -17.58
CA VAL A 360 6.24 18.27 -17.22
C VAL A 360 7.56 18.68 -16.59
N ALA A 361 7.80 18.22 -15.35
CA ALA A 361 9.05 18.39 -14.64
C ALA A 361 9.93 17.14 -14.78
N CYS A 362 11.06 17.26 -15.48
CA CYS A 362 12.05 16.19 -15.63
C CYS A 362 13.22 16.39 -14.67
N SER A 363 13.22 15.68 -13.55
CA SER A 363 14.18 15.92 -12.47
C SER A 363 15.62 15.47 -12.76
N ARG A 364 15.87 14.72 -13.84
CA ARG A 364 17.21 14.17 -14.18
C ARG A 364 17.65 14.37 -15.63
N ASP A 365 16.89 15.09 -16.45
CA ASP A 365 17.30 15.41 -17.83
C ASP A 365 18.27 16.60 -17.91
N GLY A 366 18.38 17.39 -16.83
CA GLY A 366 19.33 18.50 -16.76
C GLY A 366 20.79 18.06 -16.65
N PRO A 367 21.76 18.91 -17.06
CA PRO A 367 23.17 18.62 -16.91
C PRO A 367 23.57 18.37 -15.44
N PRO A 368 24.63 17.58 -15.16
CA PRO A 368 25.18 17.46 -13.81
C PRO A 368 25.49 18.83 -13.20
N GLY A 369 25.13 19.03 -11.94
CA GLY A 369 25.33 20.29 -11.21
C GLY A 369 24.22 21.33 -11.39
N VAL A 370 23.29 21.13 -12.34
CA VAL A 370 22.10 21.99 -12.47
C VAL A 370 21.03 21.58 -11.46
N LYS A 371 20.32 22.57 -10.89
CA LYS A 371 19.20 22.33 -9.96
C LYS A 371 18.18 21.41 -10.62
N ARG A 372 17.82 20.33 -9.92
CA ARG A 372 16.75 19.42 -10.37
C ARG A 372 15.42 20.15 -10.38
N MET A 373 14.65 19.95 -11.44
CA MET A 373 13.31 20.50 -11.59
C MET A 373 12.26 19.51 -11.10
N TYR A 374 11.45 19.93 -10.13
CA TYR A 374 10.29 19.17 -9.63
C TYR A 374 8.99 19.92 -9.94
N VAL A 375 7.85 19.27 -9.69
CA VAL A 375 6.53 19.84 -9.99
C VAL A 375 6.27 21.16 -9.27
N GLN A 376 6.70 21.30 -8.01
CA GLN A 376 6.57 22.55 -7.27
C GLN A 376 7.39 23.70 -7.86
N ASP A 377 8.53 23.41 -8.50
CA ASP A 377 9.33 24.43 -9.19
C ASP A 377 8.61 24.91 -10.45
N LEU A 378 7.92 24.03 -11.18
CA LEU A 378 7.10 24.42 -12.33
C LEU A 378 5.86 25.22 -11.92
N ILE A 379 5.21 24.83 -10.83
CA ILE A 379 4.06 25.55 -10.29
C ILE A 379 4.48 26.96 -9.86
N ALA A 380 5.64 27.11 -9.22
CA ALA A 380 6.18 28.41 -8.87
C ALA A 380 6.55 29.25 -10.12
N ALA A 381 7.08 28.62 -11.17
CA ALA A 381 7.33 29.31 -12.44
C ALA A 381 6.03 29.75 -13.15
N ASP A 382 4.94 29.02 -12.95
CA ASP A 382 3.60 29.31 -13.48
C ASP A 382 2.74 30.13 -12.49
N ALA A 383 3.35 30.81 -11.52
CA ALA A 383 2.65 31.46 -10.41
C ALA A 383 1.51 32.41 -10.86
N GLU A 384 1.67 33.16 -11.95
CA GLU A 384 0.60 34.01 -12.50
C GLU A 384 -0.63 33.19 -12.92
N ARG A 385 -0.43 32.09 -13.65
CA ARG A 385 -1.49 31.17 -14.05
C ARG A 385 -2.13 30.50 -12.85
N ILE A 386 -1.33 30.10 -11.86
CA ILE A 386 -1.84 29.48 -10.64
C ILE A 386 -2.73 30.47 -9.90
N TRP A 387 -2.34 31.73 -9.78
CA TRP A 387 -3.20 32.78 -9.21
C TRP A 387 -4.50 32.94 -9.98
N GLU A 388 -4.45 33.04 -11.31
CA GLU A 388 -5.63 33.19 -12.15
C GLU A 388 -6.60 32.00 -11.97
N LEU A 389 -6.09 30.77 -12.02
CA LEU A 389 -6.93 29.58 -11.87
C LEU A 389 -7.48 29.44 -10.44
N VAL A 390 -6.63 29.57 -9.42
CA VAL A 390 -6.99 29.28 -8.03
C VAL A 390 -7.68 30.47 -7.36
N GLY A 391 -7.09 31.65 -7.47
CA GLY A 391 -7.55 32.86 -6.79
C GLY A 391 -8.74 33.55 -7.46
N VAL A 392 -8.81 33.52 -8.80
CA VAL A 392 -9.85 34.21 -9.57
C VAL A 392 -10.95 33.25 -10.02
N GLN A 393 -10.59 32.11 -10.61
CA GLN A 393 -11.55 31.18 -11.21
C GLN A 393 -12.04 30.06 -10.26
N GLY A 394 -11.50 29.99 -9.04
CA GLY A 394 -11.92 29.01 -8.03
C GLY A 394 -11.61 27.56 -8.40
N ALA A 395 -10.46 27.31 -9.03
CA ALA A 395 -10.05 25.99 -9.48
C ALA A 395 -9.94 24.97 -8.35
N HIS A 396 -10.21 23.70 -8.68
CA HIS A 396 -9.94 22.58 -7.79
C HIS A 396 -8.51 22.05 -8.04
N VAL A 397 -7.79 21.72 -6.98
CA VAL A 397 -6.40 21.27 -6.98
C VAL A 397 -6.32 19.86 -6.42
N TYR A 398 -5.76 18.93 -7.19
CA TYR A 398 -5.62 17.53 -6.78
C TYR A 398 -4.14 17.16 -6.78
N ILE A 399 -3.66 16.66 -5.64
CA ILE A 399 -2.27 16.26 -5.43
C ILE A 399 -2.24 14.76 -5.20
N SER A 400 -1.47 14.02 -5.99
CA SER A 400 -1.32 12.58 -5.81
C SER A 400 0.12 12.09 -5.97
N GLY A 401 0.48 11.08 -5.19
CA GLY A 401 1.80 10.46 -5.21
C GLY A 401 2.38 10.25 -3.81
N SER A 402 3.70 10.44 -3.66
CA SER A 402 4.36 10.18 -2.39
C SER A 402 3.98 11.21 -1.32
N SER A 403 3.52 10.74 -0.16
CA SER A 403 3.17 11.47 1.07
C SER A 403 4.32 12.21 1.75
N ASN A 404 5.54 12.10 1.23
CA ASN A 404 6.75 12.72 1.78
C ASN A 404 6.72 14.26 1.62
N LYS A 405 7.80 14.88 1.14
CA LYS A 405 7.91 16.34 1.03
C LYS A 405 7.12 16.95 -0.14
N MET A 406 6.55 16.12 -1.01
CA MET A 406 5.96 16.57 -2.28
C MET A 406 4.68 17.42 -2.07
N PRO A 407 3.67 16.96 -1.31
CA PRO A 407 2.43 17.74 -1.13
C PRO A 407 2.69 19.09 -0.45
N ALA A 408 3.51 19.10 0.60
CA ALA A 408 3.91 20.34 1.27
C ALA A 408 4.62 21.33 0.32
N GLY A 409 5.50 20.84 -0.55
CA GLY A 409 6.18 21.67 -1.56
C GLY A 409 5.21 22.25 -2.59
N VAL A 410 4.22 21.47 -3.03
CA VAL A 410 3.18 21.94 -3.95
C VAL A 410 2.31 23.02 -3.29
N LYS A 411 1.83 22.80 -2.06
CA LYS A 411 1.05 23.80 -1.31
C LYS A 411 1.81 25.09 -1.10
N ALA A 412 3.10 25.02 -0.76
CA ALA A 412 3.96 26.20 -0.64
C ALA A 412 4.09 26.96 -1.98
N ALA A 413 4.19 26.26 -3.12
CA ALA A 413 4.23 26.90 -4.42
C ALA A 413 2.91 27.60 -4.79
N VAL A 414 1.76 27.01 -4.43
CA VAL A 414 0.44 27.64 -4.59
C VAL A 414 0.30 28.87 -3.67
N GLN A 415 0.79 28.80 -2.43
CA GLN A 415 0.85 29.95 -1.52
C GLN A 415 1.69 31.08 -2.10
N GLY A 416 2.88 30.78 -2.63
CA GLY A 416 3.73 31.78 -3.28
C GLY A 416 3.05 32.48 -4.47
N ALA A 417 2.22 31.77 -5.24
CA ALA A 417 1.42 32.38 -6.30
C ALA A 417 0.36 33.37 -5.77
N LEU A 418 -0.32 33.01 -4.67
CA LEU A 418 -1.30 33.88 -3.99
C LEU A 418 -0.63 35.15 -3.42
N GLU A 419 0.59 35.03 -2.89
CA GLU A 419 1.36 36.18 -2.39
C GLU A 419 1.81 37.09 -3.52
N GLN A 420 2.45 36.52 -4.55
CA GLN A 420 3.09 37.30 -5.61
C GLN A 420 2.07 38.00 -6.53
N TYR A 421 1.02 37.30 -6.94
CA TYR A 421 0.05 37.81 -7.93
C TYR A 421 -1.29 38.17 -7.32
N GLY A 422 -1.65 37.56 -6.19
CA GLY A 422 -2.88 37.87 -5.45
C GLY A 422 -2.73 38.99 -4.41
N GLN A 423 -1.51 39.51 -4.22
CA GLN A 423 -1.18 40.54 -3.23
C GLN A 423 -1.61 40.17 -1.80
N LYS A 424 -1.69 38.86 -1.50
CA LYS A 424 -1.99 38.37 -0.16
C LYS A 424 -0.73 38.40 0.69
N THR A 425 -0.90 38.69 1.97
CA THR A 425 0.15 38.42 2.96
C THR A 425 0.36 36.91 3.12
N GLU A 426 1.51 36.50 3.65
CA GLU A 426 1.82 35.08 3.94
C GLU A 426 0.71 34.41 4.77
N ALA A 427 0.21 35.10 5.80
CA ALA A 427 -0.87 34.59 6.66
C ALA A 427 -2.19 34.40 5.88
N GLU A 428 -2.56 35.35 5.02
CA GLU A 428 -3.76 35.25 4.19
C GLU A 428 -3.64 34.16 3.12
N ALA A 429 -2.48 34.01 2.49
CA ALA A 429 -2.21 32.95 1.51
C ALA A 429 -2.29 31.56 2.16
N LYS A 430 -1.70 31.41 3.34
CA LYS A 430 -1.77 30.17 4.13
C LYS A 430 -3.19 29.82 4.52
N GLU A 431 -3.95 30.78 5.03
CA GLU A 431 -5.36 30.57 5.41
C GLU A 431 -6.23 30.28 4.20
N PHE A 432 -5.97 30.91 3.05
CA PHE A 432 -6.67 30.62 1.79
C PHE A 432 -6.50 29.15 1.38
N VAL A 433 -5.27 28.62 1.39
CA VAL A 433 -5.03 27.21 1.05
C VAL A 433 -5.67 26.27 2.07
N ALA A 434 -5.62 26.59 3.36
CA ALA A 434 -6.31 25.82 4.40
C ALA A 434 -7.84 25.83 4.24
N ASN A 435 -8.42 26.93 3.73
CA ASN A 435 -9.83 27.00 3.37
C ASN A 435 -10.14 26.13 2.15
N MET A 436 -9.28 26.08 1.14
CA MET A 436 -9.47 25.18 -0.01
C MET A 436 -9.52 23.70 0.42
N GLU A 437 -8.67 23.29 1.36
CA GLU A 437 -8.70 21.93 1.93
C GLU A 437 -10.04 21.68 2.65
N ARG A 438 -10.48 22.62 3.49
CA ARG A 438 -11.76 22.52 4.23
C ARG A 438 -12.98 22.46 3.31
N GLU A 439 -12.93 23.16 2.18
CA GLU A 439 -14.00 23.19 1.17
C GLU A 439 -13.93 22.02 0.17
N GLY A 440 -12.92 21.15 0.26
CA GLY A 440 -12.72 20.05 -0.70
C GLY A 440 -12.28 20.52 -2.10
N LYS A 441 -11.77 21.77 -2.21
CA LYS A 441 -11.18 22.32 -3.43
C LYS A 441 -9.70 22.00 -3.55
N LEU A 442 -9.02 21.62 -2.46
CA LEU A 442 -7.69 21.04 -2.49
C LEU A 442 -7.73 19.66 -1.83
N ILE A 443 -7.35 18.61 -2.57
CA ILE A 443 -7.40 17.22 -2.10
C ILE A 443 -6.03 16.56 -2.30
N GLU A 444 -5.57 15.87 -1.26
CA GLU A 444 -4.32 15.09 -1.27
C GLU A 444 -4.62 13.58 -1.24
N ASP A 445 -4.41 12.89 -2.37
CA ASP A 445 -4.45 11.43 -2.46
C ASP A 445 -3.03 10.86 -2.50
N CYS A 446 -2.40 10.80 -1.32
CA CYS A 446 -0.97 10.47 -1.18
C CYS A 446 -0.73 9.24 -0.31
N TRP A 447 0.35 8.51 -0.62
CA TRP A 447 0.74 7.26 0.05
C TRP A 447 2.26 7.15 0.24
N ASP A 448 2.67 6.25 1.14
CA ASP A 448 4.07 6.02 1.52
C ASP A 448 4.84 5.12 0.53
#